data_AF-A0A9P5VN13-F1
#
_entry.id   AF-A0A9P5VN13-F1
#
_cell.length_a   1.000
_cell.length_b   1.000
_cell.length_c   1.000
_cell.angle_alpha   90.00
_cell.angle_beta   90.00
_cell.angle_gamma   90.00
#
_symmetry.space_group_name_H-M   'P 1'
#
loop_
_entity.id
_entity.type
_entity.pdbx_description
1 polymer ?
#
loop_
_entity_poly.entity_id
_entity_poly.type
_entity_poly.pdbx_seq_one_letter_code
_entity_poly.pdbx_strand_id
1 'polypeptide(L)'
;MRIVHLDLIEAGILEDNLYVGMNYVKYMTIEPTRAIIHDTWTLEREFEIEQDREFYFAVLDCEGLDTFATVFVNDIEIARTENQFRRYLLDVANVLKHGRNTVRIRFDDATRIAADKAEKYPYNVPDMFNISGAQHGFPHRNMIRKEQVSHRRRHKVKILQAIN
;
A
#
# COMPACT_ATOMS: atom_id res chain seq x y z
N MET A 1 -9.75 5.55 -6.50
CA MET A 1 -8.60 4.63 -6.49
C MET A 1 -7.38 5.51 -6.54
N ARG A 2 -6.61 5.61 -5.45
CA ARG A 2 -5.43 6.50 -5.37
C ARG A 2 -4.17 5.68 -5.12
N ILE A 3 -3.07 6.16 -5.69
CA ILE A 3 -1.77 5.50 -5.70
C ILE A 3 -0.74 6.59 -5.49
N VAL A 4 0.29 6.32 -4.69
CA VAL A 4 1.32 7.31 -4.32
C VAL A 4 1.85 8.08 -5.54
N HIS A 5 2.13 7.38 -6.65
CA HIS A 5 2.64 8.02 -7.86
C HIS A 5 1.68 9.05 -8.45
N LEU A 6 0.36 8.79 -8.44
CA LEU A 6 -0.63 9.75 -8.93
C LEU A 6 -0.79 10.91 -7.94
N ASP A 7 -0.72 10.64 -6.64
CA ASP A 7 -0.79 11.67 -5.61
C ASP A 7 0.42 12.62 -5.69
N LEU A 8 1.62 12.10 -6.00
CA LEU A 8 2.82 12.89 -6.22
C LEU A 8 2.78 13.69 -7.54
N ILE A 9 2.16 13.15 -8.59
CA ILE A 9 1.91 13.90 -9.84
C ILE A 9 0.91 15.03 -9.58
N GLU A 10 -0.19 14.77 -8.86
CA GLU A 10 -1.21 15.77 -8.50
C GLU A 10 -0.60 16.88 -7.62
N ALA A 11 0.31 16.52 -6.71
CA ALA A 11 1.05 17.47 -5.89
C ALA A 11 2.16 18.24 -6.63
N GLY A 12 2.41 17.95 -7.91
CA GLY A 12 3.47 18.57 -8.71
C GLY A 12 4.90 18.14 -8.31
N ILE A 13 5.04 17.10 -7.50
CA ILE A 13 6.35 16.55 -7.10
C ILE A 13 6.94 15.68 -8.21
N LEU A 14 6.08 14.94 -8.92
CA LEU A 14 6.42 14.23 -10.14
C LEU A 14 5.89 15.02 -11.34
N GLU A 15 6.77 15.79 -11.96
CA GLU A 15 6.41 16.71 -13.05
C GLU A 15 6.11 16.02 -14.38
N ASP A 16 6.68 14.83 -14.62
CA ASP A 16 6.58 14.16 -15.91
C ASP A 16 5.50 13.06 -15.93
N ASN A 17 4.72 13.00 -17.00
CA ASN A 17 3.86 11.86 -17.26
C ASN A 17 4.70 10.58 -17.42
N LEU A 18 4.50 9.62 -16.51
CA LEU A 18 5.23 8.34 -16.46
C LEU A 18 5.19 7.55 -17.77
N TYR A 19 4.15 7.74 -18.59
CA TYR A 19 3.91 7.00 -19.83
C TYR A 19 4.51 7.66 -21.07
N VAL A 20 5.20 8.79 -20.91
CA VAL A 20 5.82 9.52 -22.03
C VAL A 20 7.31 9.22 -22.07
N GLY A 21 7.83 8.89 -23.26
CA GLY A 21 9.27 8.71 -23.49
C GLY A 21 9.92 7.72 -22.53
N MET A 22 11.04 8.12 -21.93
CA MET A 22 11.80 7.32 -20.97
C MET A 22 11.51 7.69 -19.50
N ASN A 23 10.43 8.41 -19.23
CA ASN A 23 10.14 8.91 -17.88
C ASN A 23 10.01 7.78 -16.87
N TYR A 24 9.41 6.65 -17.24
CA TYR A 24 9.39 5.45 -16.39
C TYR A 24 10.80 4.99 -15.98
N VAL A 25 11.74 4.89 -16.93
CA VAL A 25 13.11 4.46 -16.67
C VAL A 25 13.88 5.51 -15.86
N LYS A 26 13.69 6.80 -16.18
CA LYS A 26 14.21 7.95 -15.42
C LYS A 26 13.84 7.81 -13.94
N TYR A 27 12.57 7.57 -13.66
CA TYR A 27 12.07 7.48 -12.29
C TYR A 27 12.42 6.18 -11.56
N MET A 28 12.80 5.12 -12.28
CA MET A 28 13.34 3.89 -11.67
C MET A 28 14.86 3.93 -11.43
N THR A 29 15.58 4.79 -12.14
CA THR A 29 17.06 4.77 -12.20
C THR A 29 17.68 5.97 -11.49
N ILE A 30 16.97 7.09 -11.36
CA ILE A 30 17.48 8.33 -10.78
C ILE A 30 17.04 8.47 -9.33
N GLU A 31 17.99 8.77 -8.44
CA GLU A 31 17.71 9.26 -7.09
C GLU A 31 17.29 10.74 -7.16
N PRO A 32 16.19 11.18 -6.51
CA PRO A 32 15.46 10.54 -5.42
C PRO A 32 14.23 9.71 -5.84
N THR A 33 13.92 9.61 -7.13
CA THR A 33 12.64 9.02 -7.55
C THR A 33 12.60 7.50 -7.40
N ARG A 34 13.76 6.85 -7.49
CA ARG A 34 13.92 5.44 -7.12
C ARG A 34 13.48 5.17 -5.68
N ALA A 35 13.69 6.12 -4.76
CA ALA A 35 13.20 6.03 -3.39
C ALA A 35 11.66 5.89 -3.34
N ILE A 36 10.88 6.43 -4.28
CA ILE A 36 9.42 6.29 -4.25
C ILE A 36 8.97 4.83 -4.23
N ILE A 37 9.73 3.95 -4.89
CA ILE A 37 9.43 2.52 -4.94
C ILE A 37 10.00 1.80 -3.71
N HIS A 38 11.19 2.19 -3.25
CA HIS A 38 11.90 1.53 -2.14
C HIS A 38 11.59 2.08 -0.74
N ASP A 39 10.82 3.17 -0.66
CA ASP A 39 10.49 3.83 0.59
C ASP A 39 9.18 3.32 1.17
N THR A 40 9.03 3.58 2.47
CA THR A 40 7.84 3.30 3.25
C THR A 40 6.88 4.48 3.17
N TRP A 41 5.64 4.21 2.81
CA TRP A 41 4.64 5.27 2.63
C TRP A 41 3.58 5.21 3.73
N THR A 42 3.29 6.35 4.33
CA THR A 42 2.24 6.45 5.34
C THR A 42 1.10 7.30 4.80
N LEU A 43 -0.09 6.71 4.72
CA LEU A 43 -1.33 7.42 4.46
C LEU A 43 -2.02 7.66 5.80
N GLU A 44 -2.37 8.90 6.09
CA GLU A 44 -3.06 9.26 7.32
C GLU A 44 -4.31 10.09 7.00
N ARG A 45 -5.39 9.84 7.75
CA ARG A 45 -6.62 10.60 7.65
C ARG A 45 -7.29 10.71 9.02
N GLU A 46 -7.73 11.93 9.33
CA GLU A 46 -8.58 12.20 10.48
C GLU A 46 -10.06 12.16 10.11
N PHE A 47 -10.89 11.75 11.06
CA PHE A 47 -12.34 11.79 10.99
C PHE A 47 -12.92 11.98 12.39
N GLU A 48 -14.16 12.46 12.46
CA GLU A 48 -14.82 12.76 13.72
C GLU A 48 -16.04 11.88 13.92
N ILE A 49 -16.25 11.44 15.17
CA ILE A 49 -17.44 10.71 15.60
C ILE A 49 -18.21 11.62 16.56
N GLU A 50 -19.47 11.91 16.24
CA GLU A 50 -20.35 12.75 17.05
C GLU A 50 -20.59 12.14 18.45
N GLN A 51 -20.79 12.98 19.47
CA GLN A 51 -20.90 12.52 20.86
C GLN A 51 -22.19 11.77 21.17
N ASP A 52 -23.26 12.04 20.43
CA ASP A 52 -24.56 11.39 20.54
C ASP A 52 -24.63 10.06 19.79
N ARG A 53 -23.55 9.68 19.09
CA ARG A 53 -23.50 8.49 18.25
C ARG A 53 -22.89 7.30 18.99
N GLU A 54 -23.74 6.46 19.58
CA GLU A 54 -23.33 5.15 20.09
C GLU A 54 -23.10 4.16 18.94
N PHE A 55 -22.11 3.28 19.09
CA PHE A 55 -21.87 2.16 18.20
C PHE A 55 -21.40 0.94 19.00
N TYR A 56 -22.09 -0.19 18.83
CA TYR A 56 -21.70 -1.47 19.43
C TYR A 56 -20.73 -2.25 18.55
N PHE A 57 -20.67 -1.88 17.27
CA PHE A 57 -19.87 -2.53 16.26
C PHE A 57 -19.35 -1.47 15.28
N ALA A 58 -18.07 -1.56 14.92
CA ALA A 58 -17.47 -0.68 13.94
C ALA A 58 -16.39 -1.43 13.18
N VAL A 59 -16.40 -1.32 11.85
CA VAL A 59 -15.46 -2.00 10.97
C VAL A 59 -14.78 -0.99 10.04
N LEU A 60 -13.48 -1.14 9.89
CA LEU A 60 -12.71 -0.50 8.83
C LEU A 60 -12.67 -1.44 7.63
N ASP A 61 -13.28 -1.01 6.51
CA ASP A 61 -13.39 -1.81 5.29
C ASP A 61 -12.36 -1.42 4.22
N CYS A 62 -11.26 -2.16 4.22
CA CYS A 62 -10.24 -2.02 3.22
C CYS A 62 -10.56 -2.92 2.02
N GLU A 63 -11.19 -2.36 0.97
CA GLU A 63 -11.48 -3.05 -0.30
C GLU A 63 -10.21 -3.67 -0.92
N GLY A 64 -9.05 -3.04 -0.76
CA GLY A 64 -7.76 -3.60 -1.15
C GLY A 64 -6.58 -2.75 -0.68
N LEU A 65 -5.56 -3.41 -0.13
CA LEU A 65 -4.31 -2.83 0.33
C LEU A 65 -3.15 -3.44 -0.45
N ASP A 66 -2.45 -2.63 -1.26
CA ASP A 66 -1.35 -3.07 -2.11
C ASP A 66 0.02 -2.71 -1.52
N THR A 67 0.73 -3.61 -0.85
CA THR A 67 0.38 -5.01 -0.54
C THR A 67 0.68 -5.30 0.92
N PHE A 68 1.91 -4.97 1.33
CA PHE A 68 2.35 -5.08 2.71
C PHE A 68 1.99 -3.79 3.44
N ALA A 69 0.99 -3.87 4.32
CA ALA A 69 0.51 -2.71 5.04
C ALA A 69 0.32 -3.02 6.52
N THR A 70 0.62 -2.03 7.36
CA THR A 70 0.24 -2.02 8.78
C THR A 70 -0.82 -0.96 8.99
N VAL A 71 -1.98 -1.36 9.49
CA VAL A 71 -3.14 -0.48 9.71
C VAL A 71 -3.20 -0.11 11.19
N PHE A 72 -3.33 1.19 11.46
CA PHE A 72 -3.47 1.76 12.78
C PHE A 72 -4.75 2.58 12.88
N VAL A 73 -5.41 2.53 14.03
CA VAL A 73 -6.49 3.44 14.41
C VAL A 73 -6.15 4.01 15.78
N ASN A 74 -6.10 5.34 15.89
CA ASN A 74 -5.69 6.05 17.12
C ASN A 74 -4.36 5.51 17.68
N ASP A 75 -3.37 5.35 16.80
CA ASP A 75 -2.03 4.81 17.11
C ASP A 75 -1.97 3.34 17.56
N ILE A 76 -3.10 2.64 17.61
CA ILE A 76 -3.17 1.22 17.94
C ILE A 76 -3.07 0.40 16.65
N GLU A 77 -2.15 -0.56 16.59
CA GLU A 77 -2.03 -1.50 15.46
C GLU A 77 -3.25 -2.44 15.42
N ILE A 78 -4.00 -2.40 14.33
CA ILE A 78 -5.22 -3.20 14.13
C ILE A 78 -4.93 -4.44 13.30
N ALA A 79 -4.09 -4.31 12.27
CA ALA A 79 -3.80 -5.42 11.37
C ALA A 79 -2.51 -5.22 10.58
N ARG A 80 -1.95 -6.35 10.13
CA ARG A 80 -0.95 -6.42 9.06
C ARG A 80 -1.52 -7.17 7.87
N THR A 81 -1.24 -6.68 6.67
CA THR A 81 -1.68 -7.29 5.41
C THR A 81 -0.50 -7.65 4.54
N GLU A 82 -0.64 -8.67 3.70
CA GLU A 82 0.41 -9.10 2.76
C GLU A 82 -0.13 -9.58 1.40
N ASN A 83 -1.40 -9.30 1.11
CA ASN A 83 -2.06 -9.76 -0.11
C ASN A 83 -3.01 -8.69 -0.66
N GLN A 84 -2.70 -8.19 -1.85
CA GLN A 84 -3.47 -7.10 -2.46
C GLN A 84 -4.84 -7.54 -2.98
N PHE A 85 -5.06 -8.84 -3.16
CA PHE A 85 -6.28 -9.38 -3.75
C PHE A 85 -7.35 -9.70 -2.71
N ARG A 86 -7.10 -9.35 -1.44
CA ARG A 86 -8.04 -9.56 -0.33
C ARG A 86 -8.67 -8.23 0.08
N ARG A 87 -9.97 -8.30 0.38
CA ARG A 87 -10.68 -7.30 1.18
C ARG A 87 -10.42 -7.60 2.65
N TYR A 88 -10.17 -6.57 3.46
CA TYR A 88 -9.94 -6.69 4.89
C TYR A 88 -11.04 -5.93 5.64
N LEU A 89 -11.85 -6.66 6.40
CA LEU A 89 -12.84 -6.13 7.32
C LEU A 89 -12.22 -6.19 8.72
N LEU A 90 -11.81 -5.03 9.24
CA LEU A 90 -11.07 -4.93 10.49
C LEU A 90 -11.99 -4.39 11.59
N ASP A 91 -12.21 -5.14 12.66
CA ASP A 91 -12.95 -4.65 13.83
C ASP A 91 -12.14 -3.55 14.53
N VAL A 92 -12.78 -2.39 14.69
CA VAL A 92 -12.19 -1.20 15.31
C VAL A 92 -13.06 -0.64 16.44
N ALA A 93 -14.14 -1.33 16.83
CA ALA A 93 -15.09 -0.81 17.83
C ALA A 93 -14.40 -0.41 19.13
N ASN A 94 -13.45 -1.23 19.60
CA ASN A 94 -12.77 -1.06 20.88
C ASN A 94 -11.68 0.02 20.89
N VAL A 95 -11.32 0.58 19.72
CA VAL A 95 -10.24 1.57 19.60
C VAL A 95 -10.72 2.96 19.19
N LEU A 96 -11.99 3.06 18.78
CA LEU A 96 -12.61 4.34 18.43
C LEU A 96 -13.00 5.11 19.70
N LYS A 97 -13.04 6.44 19.57
CA LYS A 97 -13.49 7.36 20.61
C LYS A 97 -14.44 8.40 20.03
N HIS A 98 -15.30 8.99 20.85
CA HIS A 98 -16.03 10.18 20.42
C HIS A 98 -15.07 11.35 20.17
N GLY A 99 -15.44 12.23 19.23
CA GLY A 99 -14.58 13.28 18.72
C GLY A 99 -13.58 12.76 17.68
N ARG A 100 -12.38 13.32 17.67
CA ARG A 100 -11.38 13.10 16.63
C ARG A 100 -10.71 11.73 16.72
N ASN A 101 -10.72 11.01 15.60
CA ASN A 101 -10.03 9.74 15.40
C ASN A 101 -9.09 9.83 14.20
N THR A 102 -8.03 9.03 14.22
CA THR A 102 -7.05 8.98 13.13
C THR A 102 -6.93 7.55 12.62
N VAL A 103 -7.05 7.36 11.30
CA VAL A 103 -6.64 6.11 10.64
C VAL A 103 -5.31 6.36 9.94
N ARG A 104 -4.34 5.49 10.19
CA ARG A 104 -3.04 5.51 9.53
C ARG A 104 -2.75 4.16 8.90
N ILE A 105 -2.27 4.14 7.67
CA ILE A 105 -1.87 2.93 6.98
C ILE A 105 -0.45 3.13 6.47
N ARG A 106 0.47 2.32 7.00
CA ARG A 106 1.87 2.31 6.60
C ARG A 106 2.12 1.17 5.62
N PHE A 107 2.61 1.48 4.43
CA PHE A 107 2.99 0.52 3.40
C PHE A 107 4.50 0.33 3.38
N ASP A 108 4.93 -0.91 3.49
CA ASP A 108 6.35 -1.28 3.47
C ASP A 108 6.83 -1.54 2.03
N ASP A 109 8.16 -1.53 1.83
CA ASP A 109 8.76 -1.85 0.54
C ASP A 109 8.53 -3.31 0.13
N ALA A 110 7.62 -3.51 -0.81
CA ALA A 110 7.30 -4.81 -1.37
C ALA A 110 8.48 -5.48 -2.09
N THR A 111 9.44 -4.71 -2.65
CA THR A 111 10.61 -5.24 -3.35
C THR A 111 11.60 -5.84 -2.37
N ARG A 112 11.87 -5.14 -1.25
CA ARG A 112 12.67 -5.66 -0.14
C ARG A 112 12.05 -6.92 0.46
N ILE A 113 10.74 -6.90 0.74
CA ILE A 113 10.06 -8.08 1.30
C ILE A 113 10.09 -9.27 0.33
N ALA A 114 9.98 -9.02 -0.98
CA ALA A 114 10.10 -10.07 -1.99
C ALA A 114 11.51 -10.70 -2.01
N ALA A 115 12.56 -9.88 -1.94
CA ALA A 115 13.94 -10.35 -1.85
C ALA A 115 14.19 -11.15 -0.57
N ASP A 116 13.73 -10.65 0.58
CA ASP A 116 13.84 -11.34 1.87
C ASP A 116 13.12 -12.70 1.86
N LYS A 117 11.95 -12.78 1.20
CA LYS A 117 11.20 -14.03 1.04
C LYS A 117 11.91 -15.01 0.10
N ALA A 118 12.55 -14.52 -0.97
CA ALA A 118 13.33 -15.35 -1.89
C ALA A 118 14.58 -15.94 -1.23
N GLU A 119 15.33 -15.12 -0.50
CA GLU A 119 16.55 -15.55 0.21
C GLU A 119 16.27 -16.65 1.24
N LYS A 120 15.15 -16.54 1.96
CA LYS A 120 14.74 -17.52 2.97
C LYS A 120 14.09 -18.77 2.39
N TYR A 121 13.80 -18.80 1.09
CA TYR A 121 13.10 -19.93 0.50
C TYR A 121 14.05 -21.12 0.32
N PRO A 122 13.61 -22.39 0.55
CA PRO A 122 14.52 -23.54 0.57
C PRO A 122 15.19 -23.88 -0.77
N TYR A 123 14.73 -23.30 -1.88
CA TYR A 123 15.27 -23.49 -3.21
C TYR A 123 14.98 -22.27 -4.09
N ASN A 124 15.71 -22.14 -5.20
CA ASN A 124 15.44 -21.07 -6.15
C ASN A 124 14.07 -21.28 -6.81
N VAL A 125 13.15 -20.31 -6.64
CA VAL A 125 11.88 -20.28 -7.36
C VAL A 125 12.06 -19.43 -8.60
N PRO A 126 12.07 -20.02 -9.81
CA PRO A 126 12.21 -19.25 -11.04
C PRO A 126 11.10 -18.19 -11.11
N ASP A 127 11.49 -16.94 -11.30
CA ASP A 127 10.56 -15.86 -11.57
C ASP A 127 10.56 -15.52 -13.05
N MET A 128 9.44 -14.96 -13.52
CA MET A 128 9.42 -14.28 -14.80
C MET A 128 10.07 -12.90 -14.62
N PHE A 129 11.38 -12.86 -14.37
CA PHE A 129 12.17 -11.66 -14.66
C PHE A 129 13.25 -11.90 -15.70
N ASN A 130 13.14 -11.08 -16.73
CA ASN A 130 13.97 -11.00 -17.91
C ASN A 130 15.44 -10.91 -17.54
N ILE A 131 16.18 -11.92 -17.99
CA ILE A 131 17.63 -11.89 -18.16
C ILE A 131 18.07 -10.72 -19.09
N SER A 132 17.14 -10.02 -19.77
CA SER A 132 17.44 -8.84 -20.57
C SER A 132 17.13 -7.53 -19.81
N GLY A 133 18.10 -6.61 -19.78
CA GLY A 133 17.95 -5.25 -19.23
C GLY A 133 16.89 -4.36 -19.92
N ALA A 134 16.04 -4.93 -20.79
CA ALA A 134 15.05 -4.22 -21.59
C ALA A 134 13.73 -3.93 -20.85
N GLN A 135 13.40 -4.68 -19.80
CA GLN A 135 12.11 -4.53 -19.10
C GLN A 135 12.16 -3.74 -17.78
N HIS A 136 13.36 -3.40 -17.27
CA HIS A 136 13.56 -2.59 -16.07
C HIS A 136 12.55 -2.88 -14.94
N GLY A 137 12.57 -4.07 -14.36
CA GLY A 137 11.65 -4.38 -13.26
C GLY A 137 12.31 -5.18 -12.13
N PHE A 138 11.52 -5.48 -11.10
CA PHE A 138 12.02 -5.95 -9.81
C PHE A 138 11.99 -7.48 -9.70
N PRO A 139 13.09 -8.13 -9.28
CA PRO A 139 13.12 -9.59 -9.11
C PRO A 139 12.16 -10.07 -8.00
N HIS A 140 11.93 -11.38 -7.96
CA HIS A 140 11.23 -12.11 -6.89
C HIS A 140 9.75 -11.75 -6.72
N ARG A 141 9.09 -11.15 -7.73
CA ARG A 141 7.64 -10.82 -7.66
C ARG A 141 6.74 -12.05 -7.45
N ASN A 142 7.20 -13.21 -7.87
CA ASN A 142 6.56 -14.51 -7.63
C ASN A 142 6.45 -14.85 -6.13
N MET A 143 7.29 -14.26 -5.27
CA MET A 143 7.30 -14.51 -3.82
C MET A 143 6.21 -13.75 -3.05
N ILE A 144 5.49 -12.84 -3.70
CA ILE A 144 4.52 -11.96 -3.05
C ILE A 144 3.16 -11.99 -3.74
N ARG A 145 2.08 -11.79 -2.97
CA ARG A 145 0.70 -11.73 -3.50
C ARG A 145 0.37 -10.31 -3.96
N LYS A 146 1.11 -9.88 -4.99
CA LYS A 146 0.98 -8.61 -5.71
C LYS A 146 0.59 -8.89 -7.17
N GLU A 147 -0.01 -7.93 -7.88
CA GLU A 147 -0.19 -7.97 -9.33
C GLU A 147 1.16 -8.29 -10.00
N GLN A 148 1.22 -9.38 -10.77
CA GLN A 148 2.49 -9.92 -11.26
C GLN A 148 3.11 -9.07 -12.39
N VAL A 149 2.28 -8.27 -13.08
CA VAL A 149 2.71 -7.28 -14.08
C VAL A 149 2.63 -5.86 -13.50
N SER A 150 2.65 -5.73 -12.17
CA SER A 150 2.45 -4.44 -11.53
C SER A 150 3.54 -3.46 -11.95
N HIS A 151 3.12 -2.45 -12.71
CA HIS A 151 3.80 -1.15 -12.80
C HIS A 151 3.12 -0.13 -11.86
N ARG A 152 2.11 -0.57 -11.09
CA ARG A 152 1.20 0.28 -10.30
C ARG A 152 0.98 -0.31 -8.91
N ARG A 153 0.89 0.55 -7.89
CA ARG A 153 0.31 0.21 -6.57
C ARG A 153 -1.17 0.59 -6.61
N ARG A 154 -2.13 -0.16 -6.04
CA ARG A 154 -3.56 0.26 -5.97
C ARG A 154 -4.03 0.34 -4.51
N HIS A 155 -4.57 1.48 -4.07
CA HIS A 155 -5.16 1.60 -2.73
C HIS A 155 -6.59 2.13 -2.79
N LYS A 156 -7.48 1.46 -2.06
CA LYS A 156 -8.85 1.91 -1.81
C LYS A 156 -9.23 1.52 -0.39
N VAL A 157 -9.45 2.54 0.42
CA VAL A 157 -9.85 2.40 1.83
C VAL A 157 -11.16 3.14 1.98
N LYS A 158 -12.20 2.44 2.44
CA LYS A 158 -13.47 3.04 2.80
C LYS A 158 -13.76 2.68 4.25
N ILE A 159 -14.05 3.67 5.08
CA ILE A 159 -14.62 3.37 6.39
C ILE A 159 -16.09 3.06 6.13
N LEU A 160 -16.47 1.77 6.19
CA LEU A 160 -17.87 1.38 6.17
C LEU A 160 -18.34 1.20 7.60
N GLN A 161 -19.07 2.18 8.12
CA GLN A 161 -19.85 1.99 9.34
C GLN A 161 -21.00 1.04 9.01
N ALA A 162 -21.03 -0.12 9.69
CA ALA A 162 -22.21 -0.95 9.72
C ALA A 162 -23.20 -0.33 10.74
N ILE A 163 -24.43 -0.21 10.26
CA ILE A 163 -25.59 0.54 10.77
C ILE A 163 -26.07 0.01 12.14
N ASN A 164 -26.72 0.87 12.93
CA ASN A 164 -27.59 0.54 14.08
C ASN A 164 -28.53 -0.65 13.82
#